data_AF-A0A4Q3AD40-F1
#
_entry.id   AF-A0A4Q3AD40-F1
#
_cell.length_a   1.000
_cell.length_b   1.000
_cell.length_c   1.000
_cell.angle_alpha   90.00
_cell.angle_beta   90.00
_cell.angle_gamma   90.00
#
_symmetry.space_group_name_H-M   'P 1'
#
loop_
_entity.id
_entity.type
_entity.pdbx_description
1 polymer ?
#
loop_
_entity_poly.entity_id
_entity_poly.type
_entity_poly.pdbx_seq_one_letter_code
_entity_poly.pdbx_strand_id
1 'polypeptide(L)'
;MASAADSMASGLNLSKFGQATELKKRLWFTLGALIIFRMLSFVPLPGVDPTQLGLLADRTQGGVLDFFNTFSGGALERMSVIALGV
;
A
#
# COMPACT_ATOMS: atom_id res chain seq x y z
N MET A 1 -28.10 6.44 24.63
CA MET A 1 -26.88 5.62 24.80
C MET A 1 -25.75 6.13 23.88
N ALA A 2 -25.21 7.34 24.12
CA ALA A 2 -24.16 7.96 23.28
C ALA A 2 -22.76 8.03 23.96
N SER A 3 -22.65 7.62 25.22
CA SER A 3 -21.48 7.83 26.09
C SER A 3 -20.20 7.05 25.70
N ALA A 4 -20.32 5.94 24.96
CA ALA A 4 -19.17 5.12 24.58
C ALA A 4 -18.34 5.71 23.43
N ALA A 5 -18.97 6.45 22.50
CA ALA A 5 -18.27 7.09 21.38
C ALA A 5 -17.55 8.37 21.82
N ASP A 6 -18.18 9.16 22.69
CA ASP A 6 -17.59 10.40 23.24
C ASP A 6 -16.41 10.13 24.20
N SER A 7 -16.41 8.99 24.91
CA SER A 7 -15.29 8.59 25.78
C SER A 7 -14.07 8.07 24.99
N MET A 8 -14.26 7.47 23.81
CA MET A 8 -13.15 7.13 22.90
C MET A 8 -12.56 8.38 22.23
N ALA A 9 -13.39 9.31 21.78
CA ALA A 9 -12.94 10.54 21.11
C ALA A 9 -12.16 11.47 22.06
N SER A 10 -12.56 11.56 23.33
CA SER A 10 -11.89 12.38 24.35
C SER A 10 -10.54 11.80 24.83
N GLY A 11 -10.27 10.51 24.59
CA GLY A 11 -8.97 9.89 24.85
C GLY A 11 -7.91 10.17 23.77
N LEU A 12 -8.31 10.53 22.56
CA LEU A 12 -7.41 10.82 21.43
C LEU A 12 -6.86 12.24 21.52
N ASN A 13 -5.87 12.45 22.38
CA ASN A 13 -5.12 13.71 22.49
C ASN A 13 -4.19 13.91 21.26
N LEU A 14 -4.79 14.29 20.12
CA LEU A 14 -4.11 14.64 18.87
C LEU A 14 -3.09 15.80 19.04
N SER A 15 -3.28 16.64 20.06
CA SER A 15 -2.36 17.70 20.45
C SER A 15 -1.02 17.20 21.00
N LYS A 16 -0.96 15.98 21.57
CA LYS A 16 0.32 15.34 21.97
C LYS A 16 1.08 14.73 20.78
N PHE A 17 0.38 14.30 19.73
CA PHE A 17 1.00 13.85 18.48
C PHE A 17 1.83 14.96 17.80
N GLY A 18 1.39 16.23 17.91
CA GLY A 18 2.11 17.39 17.36
C GLY A 18 3.37 17.78 18.15
N GLN A 19 3.43 17.49 19.44
CA GLN A 19 4.58 17.78 20.31
C GLN A 19 5.68 16.71 20.24
N ALA A 20 5.33 15.49 19.83
CA ALA A 20 6.26 14.38 19.63
C ALA A 20 7.07 14.57 18.33
N THR A 21 8.10 15.43 18.38
CA THR A 21 9.02 15.67 17.25
C THR A 21 9.70 14.41 16.74
N GLU A 22 9.96 13.43 17.61
CA GLU A 22 10.49 12.12 17.20
C GLU A 22 9.48 11.31 16.37
N LEU A 23 8.22 11.27 16.82
CA LEU A 23 7.15 10.56 16.11
C LEU A 23 6.91 11.17 14.73
N LYS A 24 6.91 12.51 14.63
CA LYS A 24 6.80 13.23 13.36
C LYS A 24 7.95 12.86 12.41
N LYS A 25 9.20 12.78 12.91
CA LYS A 25 10.35 12.37 12.08
C LYS A 25 10.19 10.95 11.53
N ARG A 26 9.79 10.00 12.38
CA ARG A 26 9.54 8.60 11.97
C ARG A 26 8.41 8.50 10.94
N LEU A 27 7.34 9.28 11.13
CA LEU A 27 6.21 9.33 10.20
C LEU A 27 6.61 9.92 8.83
N TRP A 28 7.44 10.97 8.80
CA TRP A 28 7.96 11.52 7.55
C TRP A 28 8.90 10.54 6.83
N PHE A 29 9.70 9.78 7.58
CA PHE A 29 10.53 8.73 7.01
C PHE A 29 9.69 7.61 6.38
N THR A 30 8.66 7.11 7.07
CA THR A 30 7.80 6.06 6.54
C THR A 30 6.99 6.55 5.33
N LEU A 31 6.47 7.78 5.37
CA LEU A 31 5.82 8.39 4.21
C LEU A 31 6.76 8.52 3.01
N GLY A 32 8.01 8.96 3.24
CA GLY A 32 9.03 9.01 2.18
C GLY A 32 9.33 7.63 1.59
N ALA A 33 9.49 6.61 2.45
CA ALA A 33 9.70 5.24 2.01
C ALA A 33 8.52 4.69 1.18
N LEU A 34 7.28 4.99 1.59
CA LEU A 34 6.08 4.59 0.85
C LEU A 34 5.99 5.28 -0.53
N ILE A 35 6.39 6.55 -0.64
CA ILE A 35 6.43 7.25 -1.93
C ILE A 35 7.46 6.60 -2.86
N ILE A 36 8.64 6.26 -2.36
CA ILE A 36 9.69 5.57 -3.14
C ILE A 36 9.21 4.19 -3.59
N PHE A 37 8.64 3.41 -2.66
CA PHE A 37 8.02 2.12 -2.98
C PHE A 37 6.97 2.27 -4.08
N ARG A 38 6.14 3.32 -3.99
CA ARG A 38 5.12 3.57 -5.01
C ARG A 38 5.72 3.90 -6.37
N MET A 39 6.78 4.71 -6.43
CA MET A 39 7.49 5.00 -7.68
C MET A 39 8.11 3.73 -8.30
N LEU A 40 8.71 2.87 -7.48
CA LEU A 40 9.29 1.60 -7.94
C LEU A 40 8.22 0.64 -8.48
N SER A 41 7.02 0.65 -7.91
CA SER A 41 5.88 -0.16 -8.40
C SER A 41 5.34 0.28 -9.77
N PHE A 42 5.77 1.44 -10.29
CA PHE A 42 5.42 1.89 -11.64
C PHE A 42 6.48 1.55 -12.69
N VAL A 43 7.66 1.07 -12.29
CA VAL A 43 8.71 0.66 -13.22
C VAL A 43 8.48 -0.80 -13.60
N PRO A 44 8.09 -1.11 -14.86
CA PRO A 44 7.90 -2.50 -15.30
C PRO A 44 9.26 -3.21 -15.45
N LEU A 45 9.27 -4.51 -15.18
CA LEU A 45 10.46 -5.35 -15.35
C LEU A 45 10.81 -5.48 -16.85
N PRO A 46 12.08 -5.26 -17.24
CA PRO A 46 12.50 -5.44 -18.62
C PRO A 46 12.44 -6.94 -19.00
N GLY A 47 11.83 -7.25 -20.14
CA GLY A 47 11.71 -8.63 -20.66
C GLY A 47 10.37 -9.32 -20.38
N VAL A 48 9.40 -8.59 -19.79
CA VAL A 48 8.04 -9.08 -19.54
C VAL A 48 7.04 -8.38 -20.46
N ASP A 49 6.15 -9.14 -21.10
CA ASP A 49 5.08 -8.58 -21.93
C ASP A 49 3.81 -8.34 -21.09
N PRO A 50 3.46 -7.08 -20.76
CA PRO A 50 2.28 -6.77 -19.95
C PRO A 50 0.96 -7.16 -20.65
N THR A 51 0.95 -7.31 -21.98
CA THR A 51 -0.27 -7.69 -22.71
C THR A 51 -0.65 -9.15 -22.50
N GLN A 52 0.33 -10.05 -22.47
CA GLN A 52 0.13 -11.48 -22.19
C GLN A 52 -0.34 -11.72 -20.75
N LEU A 53 0.12 -10.89 -19.81
CA LEU A 53 -0.25 -10.99 -18.39
C LEU A 53 -1.60 -10.38 -18.08
N GLY A 54 -1.98 -9.29 -18.75
CA GLY A 54 -3.36 -8.78 -18.69
C GLY A 54 -4.34 -9.87 -19.13
N LEU A 55 -4.04 -10.57 -20.23
CA LEU A 55 -4.85 -11.70 -20.70
C LEU A 55 -4.87 -12.89 -19.72
N LEU A 56 -3.77 -13.14 -18.99
CA LEU A 56 -3.71 -14.19 -17.99
C LEU A 56 -4.47 -13.80 -16.71
N ALA A 57 -4.34 -12.55 -16.28
CA ALA A 57 -5.06 -11.95 -15.16
C ALA A 57 -6.57 -11.96 -15.43
N ASP A 58 -7.00 -11.57 -16.63
CA ASP A 58 -8.41 -11.62 -17.06
C ASP A 58 -8.96 -13.05 -17.03
N ARG A 59 -8.16 -14.05 -17.42
CA ARG A 59 -8.54 -15.46 -17.35
C ARG A 59 -8.57 -16.03 -15.93
N THR A 60 -7.90 -15.39 -14.97
CA THR A 60 -7.80 -15.83 -13.57
C THR A 60 -8.44 -14.85 -12.57
N GLN A 61 -9.29 -13.94 -13.07
CA GLN A 61 -10.08 -13.02 -12.24
C GLN A 61 -10.89 -13.80 -11.18
N GLY A 62 -10.73 -13.40 -9.91
CA GLY A 62 -11.35 -14.06 -8.76
C GLY A 62 -10.64 -15.32 -8.24
N GLY A 63 -9.51 -15.69 -8.84
CA GLY A 63 -8.67 -16.79 -8.38
C GLY A 63 -7.57 -16.37 -7.39
N VAL A 64 -6.72 -17.32 -7.02
CA VAL A 64 -5.57 -17.10 -6.14
C VAL A 64 -4.62 -15.99 -6.64
N LEU A 65 -4.54 -15.79 -7.96
CA LEU A 65 -3.75 -14.71 -8.57
C LEU A 65 -4.27 -13.31 -8.23
N ASP A 66 -5.59 -13.13 -8.10
CA ASP A 66 -6.21 -11.85 -7.75
C ASP A 66 -5.98 -11.49 -6.27
N PHE A 67 -6.00 -12.51 -5.41
CA PHE A 67 -5.56 -12.37 -4.02
C PHE A 67 -4.12 -11.83 -3.98
N PHE A 68 -3.19 -12.46 -4.70
CA PHE A 68 -1.81 -11.99 -4.77
C PHE A 68 -1.68 -10.57 -5.36
N ASN A 69 -2.48 -10.20 -6.37
CA ASN A 69 -2.49 -8.84 -6.92
C ASN A 69 -2.93 -7.79 -5.89
N THR A 70 -3.92 -8.14 -5.05
CA THR A 70 -4.42 -7.28 -3.97
C THR A 70 -3.36 -7.07 -2.89
N PHE A 71 -2.62 -8.12 -2.50
CA PHE A 71 -1.51 -7.99 -1.54
C PHE A 71 -0.29 -7.26 -2.11
N SER A 72 -0.07 -7.36 -3.42
CA SER A 72 0.99 -6.63 -4.14
C SER A 72 0.61 -5.17 -4.46
N GLY A 73 -0.65 -4.78 -4.26
CA GLY A 73 -1.12 -3.41 -4.54
C GLY A 73 -1.19 -3.07 -6.04
N GLY A 74 -1.49 -4.07 -6.87
CA GLY A 74 -1.58 -3.94 -8.34
C GLY A 74 -0.24 -4.08 -9.07
N ALA A 75 0.85 -4.42 -8.35
CA ALA A 75 2.18 -4.53 -8.94
C ALA A 75 2.40 -5.83 -9.73
N LEU A 76 1.59 -6.86 -9.46
CA LEU A 76 1.59 -8.15 -10.15
C LEU A 76 0.95 -8.06 -11.54
N GLU A 77 -0.21 -7.40 -11.64
CA GLU A 77 -0.89 -7.10 -12.91
C GLU A 77 0.00 -6.28 -13.87
N ARG A 78 0.87 -5.44 -13.29
CA ARG A 78 1.76 -4.53 -14.02
C ARG A 78 3.20 -5.04 -14.14
N MET A 79 3.50 -6.21 -13.57
CA MET A 79 4.87 -6.78 -13.44
C MET A 79 5.92 -5.72 -13.14
N SER A 80 5.68 -4.95 -12.08
CA SER A 80 6.65 -3.97 -11.63
C SER A 80 7.90 -4.65 -11.05
N VAL A 81 8.98 -3.89 -10.86
CA VAL A 81 10.19 -4.36 -10.15
C VAL A 81 9.87 -5.01 -8.79
N ILE A 82 8.74 -4.63 -8.18
CA ILE A 82 8.26 -5.15 -6.90
C ILE A 82 6.99 -6.00 -7.09
N ALA A 83 6.91 -6.79 -8.16
CA ALA A 83 5.72 -7.60 -8.50
C ALA A 83 5.24 -8.49 -7.35
N LEU A 84 6.13 -9.05 -6.54
CA LEU A 84 5.78 -9.90 -5.38
C LEU A 84 5.60 -9.15 -4.05
N GLY A 85 5.65 -7.82 -4.05
CA GLY A 85 5.47 -6.99 -2.84
C GLY A 85 6.76 -6.72 -2.06
N VAL A 86 6.59 -6.17 -0.84
CA VAL A 86 7.64 -5.99 0.18
C VAL A 86 7.88 -7.28 0.95
#